data_AF-A0A139N8W5-F1
#
_entry.id   AF-A0A139N8W5-F1
#
_cell.length_a   1.000
_cell.length_b   1.000
_cell.length_c   1.000
_cell.angle_alpha   90.00
_cell.angle_beta   90.00
_cell.angle_gamma   90.00
#
_symmetry.space_group_name_H-M   'P 1'
#
loop_
_entity.id
_entity.type
_entity.pdbx_description
1 polymer ?
#
loop_
_entity_poly.entity_id
_entity_poly.type
_entity_poly.pdbx_seq_one_letter_code
_entity_poly.pdbx_strand_id
1 'polypeptide(L)'
;MVLRDNQTSSEHPDGIYHPHRDVQHIKKENIGLIEVMGLAILPPRLKEELKQVEKFLLGKDCQVAAYHQEWANQLKDLNPDVTAETVEDVVQASIGQIFSRVLEDAGVYKRTEEGQEAFMRFVQSVGIQP
;
A
#
# COMPACT_ATOMS: atom_id res chain seq x y z
N MET A 1 -1.90 -10.09 -15.80
CA MET A 1 -1.50 -9.02 -16.75
C MET A 1 -1.53 -7.70 -16.00
N VAL A 2 -0.45 -6.92 -16.02
CA VAL A 2 -0.40 -5.59 -15.38
C VAL A 2 -0.51 -4.54 -16.47
N LEU A 3 -1.69 -3.94 -16.59
CA LEU A 3 -1.89 -2.81 -17.50
C LEU A 3 -1.39 -1.54 -16.79
N ARG A 4 -0.58 -0.75 -17.49
CA ARG A 4 -0.14 0.56 -17.00
C ARG A 4 -0.99 1.62 -17.64
N ASP A 5 -1.49 2.53 -16.81
CA ASP A 5 -2.25 3.68 -17.24
C ASP A 5 -1.82 4.88 -16.40
N ASN A 6 -1.46 5.96 -17.07
CA ASN A 6 -0.96 7.21 -16.48
C ASN A 6 -2.03 8.32 -16.51
N GLN A 7 -3.30 7.99 -16.73
CA GLN A 7 -4.40 8.95 -16.63
C GLN A 7 -4.48 9.54 -15.22
N THR A 8 -4.77 10.82 -15.15
CA THR A 8 -4.92 11.60 -13.91
C THR A 8 -6.31 12.21 -13.86
N SER A 9 -6.81 12.49 -12.65
CA SER A 9 -8.03 13.27 -12.45
C SER A 9 -7.76 14.43 -11.48
N SER A 10 -8.71 15.35 -11.31
CA SER A 10 -8.61 16.38 -10.27
C SER A 10 -8.54 15.78 -8.86
N GLU A 11 -9.16 14.62 -8.66
CA GLU A 11 -9.13 13.86 -7.40
C GLU A 11 -7.80 13.11 -7.22
N HIS A 12 -7.27 12.53 -8.30
CA HIS A 12 -6.03 11.77 -8.32
C HIS A 12 -5.02 12.41 -9.28
N PRO A 13 -4.39 13.54 -8.87
CA PRO A 13 -3.44 14.25 -9.72
C PRO A 13 -2.14 13.47 -9.93
N ASP A 14 -1.79 12.59 -8.99
CA ASP A 14 -0.61 11.73 -9.09
C ASP A 14 -0.84 10.50 -9.98
N GLY A 15 -2.08 10.21 -10.39
CA GLY A 15 -2.47 9.07 -11.24
C GLY A 15 -3.68 8.31 -10.67
N ILE A 16 -4.65 7.97 -11.53
CA ILE A 16 -5.88 7.25 -11.15
C ILE A 16 -5.55 5.84 -10.64
N TYR A 17 -4.54 5.20 -11.22
CA TYR A 17 -4.09 3.84 -10.91
C TYR A 17 -2.78 3.81 -10.11
N HIS A 18 -2.48 4.91 -9.41
CA HIS A 18 -1.32 5.03 -8.53
C HIS A 18 -1.77 4.88 -7.08
N PRO A 19 -0.84 4.64 -6.12
CA PRO A 19 -1.18 4.69 -4.70
C PRO A 19 -1.86 6.02 -4.32
N HIS A 20 -3.01 5.96 -3.68
CA HIS A 20 -3.74 7.15 -3.24
C HIS A 20 -3.20 7.71 -1.91
N ARG A 21 -3.62 8.92 -1.56
CA ARG A 21 -3.00 9.73 -0.48
C ARG A 21 -2.92 9.02 0.86
N ASP A 22 -3.88 8.16 1.18
CA ASP A 22 -3.95 7.37 2.41
C ASP A 22 -2.76 6.40 2.58
N VAL A 23 -2.17 5.94 1.48
CA VAL A 23 -1.08 4.93 1.50
C VAL A 23 0.28 5.47 1.01
N GLN A 24 0.31 6.70 0.49
CA GLN A 24 1.51 7.33 -0.07
C GLN A 24 2.67 7.52 0.94
N HIS A 25 2.38 7.51 2.24
CA HIS A 25 3.44 7.57 3.25
C HIS A 25 4.37 6.35 3.17
N ILE A 26 3.83 5.16 2.87
CA ILE A 26 4.62 3.94 2.63
C ILE A 26 5.09 3.88 1.18
N LYS A 27 4.17 3.98 0.23
CA LYS A 27 4.46 3.73 -1.19
C LYS A 27 3.81 4.80 -2.06
N LYS A 28 4.63 5.65 -2.69
CA LYS A 28 4.17 6.70 -3.61
C LYS A 28 4.39 6.35 -5.08
N GLU A 29 5.41 5.55 -5.37
CA GLU A 29 5.74 5.19 -6.76
C GLU A 29 4.77 4.14 -7.30
N ASN A 30 4.70 4.05 -8.64
CA ASN A 30 3.91 3.04 -9.33
C ASN A 30 4.29 1.63 -8.91
N ILE A 31 3.30 0.75 -8.93
CA ILE A 31 3.47 -0.68 -8.67
C ILE A 31 4.17 -1.34 -9.87
N GLY A 32 5.30 -1.98 -9.60
CA GLY A 32 6.06 -2.75 -10.56
C GLY A 32 5.56 -4.19 -10.71
N LEU A 33 6.15 -4.92 -11.66
CA LEU A 33 5.74 -6.29 -11.97
C LEU A 33 5.92 -7.25 -10.78
N ILE A 34 6.98 -7.07 -9.99
CA ILE A 34 7.29 -7.92 -8.83
C ILE A 34 6.32 -7.70 -7.68
N GLU A 35 5.84 -6.47 -7.48
CA GLU A 35 4.83 -6.17 -6.47
C GLU A 35 3.48 -6.80 -6.84
N VAL A 36 3.12 -6.83 -8.13
CA VAL A 36 1.92 -7.56 -8.58
C VAL A 36 2.08 -9.08 -8.45
N MET A 37 3.31 -9.61 -8.44
CA MET A 37 3.57 -11.02 -8.16
C MET A 37 3.53 -11.37 -6.66
N GLY A 38 3.25 -10.39 -5.79
CA GLY A 38 3.09 -10.59 -4.35
C GLY A 38 4.34 -10.31 -3.51
N LEU A 39 5.41 -9.75 -4.11
CA LEU A 39 6.61 -9.32 -3.39
C LEU A 39 6.67 -7.80 -3.30
N ALA A 40 6.53 -7.24 -2.11
CA ALA A 40 6.67 -5.80 -1.91
C ALA A 40 8.16 -5.38 -1.94
N ILE A 41 8.49 -4.40 -2.78
CA ILE A 41 9.75 -3.64 -2.66
C ILE A 41 9.47 -2.34 -1.92
N LEU A 42 10.10 -2.22 -0.76
CA LEU A 42 10.05 -1.01 0.05
C LEU A 42 11.03 0.04 -0.48
N PRO A 43 10.63 1.33 -0.57
CA PRO A 43 11.55 2.43 -0.79
C PRO A 43 12.72 2.39 0.21
N PRO A 44 13.98 2.63 -0.22
CA PRO A 44 15.14 2.56 0.66
C PRO A 44 15.05 3.45 1.92
N ARG A 45 14.33 4.58 1.81
CA ARG A 45 14.06 5.50 2.93
C ARG A 45 13.32 4.83 4.09
N LEU A 46 12.40 3.89 3.80
CA LEU A 46 11.57 3.26 4.82
C LEU A 46 12.41 2.45 5.81
N LYS A 47 13.58 1.96 5.42
CA LYS A 47 14.41 1.16 6.33
C LYS A 47 14.74 1.89 7.63
N GLU A 48 15.03 3.19 7.56
CA GLU A 48 15.32 3.97 8.76
C GLU A 48 14.02 4.53 9.38
N GLU A 49 13.06 4.95 8.56
CA GLU A 49 11.79 5.48 9.04
C GLU A 49 10.99 4.45 9.86
N LEU A 50 10.96 3.20 9.43
CA LEU A 50 10.28 2.10 10.13
C LEU A 50 10.90 1.81 11.49
N LYS A 51 12.23 1.87 11.62
CA LYS A 51 12.90 1.76 12.92
C LYS A 51 12.50 2.87 13.88
N GLN A 52 12.26 4.08 13.38
CA GLN A 52 11.79 5.18 14.22
C GLN A 52 10.35 4.92 14.69
N VAL A 53 9.50 4.33 13.83
CA VAL A 53 8.15 3.88 14.21
C VAL A 53 8.20 2.75 15.23
N GLU A 54 9.06 1.75 15.06
CA GLU A 54 9.25 0.68 16.05
C GLU A 54 9.66 1.24 17.42
N LYS A 55 10.62 2.18 17.45
CA LYS A 55 11.02 2.86 18.69
C LYS A 55 9.86 3.63 19.33
N PHE A 56 9.03 4.30 18.51
CA PHE A 56 7.86 5.03 18.98
C PHE A 56 6.84 4.11 19.65
N LEU A 57 6.58 2.94 19.06
CA LEU A 57 5.70 1.91 19.61
C LEU A 57 6.21 1.40 20.95
N LEU A 58 7.52 1.24 21.10
CA LEU A 58 8.17 0.84 22.36
C LEU A 58 8.31 1.98 23.40
N GLY A 59 7.80 3.18 23.11
CA GLY A 59 7.91 4.34 24.00
C GLY A 59 9.35 4.85 24.21
N LYS A 60 10.25 4.55 23.26
CA LYS A 60 11.65 5.02 23.28
C LYS A 60 11.77 6.39 22.62
N ASP A 61 12.88 7.08 22.90
CA ASP A 61 13.22 8.33 22.22
C ASP A 61 13.41 8.07 20.71
N CYS A 62 12.68 8.83 19.89
CA CYS A 62 12.57 8.62 18.46
C CYS A 62 12.08 9.88 17.74
N GLN A 63 12.33 9.91 16.43
CA GLN A 63 11.82 10.95 15.56
C GLN A 63 11.05 10.32 14.39
N VAL A 64 9.76 10.13 14.58
CA VAL A 64 8.86 9.66 13.52
C VAL A 64 8.65 10.80 12.52
N ALA A 65 8.80 10.50 11.23
CA ALA A 65 8.51 11.48 10.18
C ALA A 65 7.04 11.92 10.26
N ALA A 66 6.76 13.21 10.02
CA ALA A 66 5.41 13.76 10.22
C ALA A 66 4.31 13.01 9.46
N TYR A 67 4.60 12.55 8.24
CA TYR A 67 3.67 11.77 7.41
C TYR A 67 3.45 10.32 7.88
N HIS A 68 4.24 9.84 8.85
CA HIS A 68 4.04 8.55 9.52
C HIS A 68 3.37 8.70 10.89
N GLN A 69 3.26 9.91 11.43
CA GLN A 69 2.86 10.10 12.82
C GLN A 69 1.44 9.60 13.09
N GLU A 70 0.50 9.89 12.19
CA GLU A 70 -0.89 9.43 12.33
C GLU A 70 -0.97 7.90 12.31
N TRP A 71 -0.30 7.27 11.35
CA TRP A 71 -0.19 5.81 11.25
C TRP A 71 0.49 5.19 12.49
N ALA A 72 1.57 5.79 12.98
CA ALA A 72 2.26 5.32 14.18
C ALA A 72 1.40 5.41 15.44
N ASN A 73 0.59 6.47 15.57
CA ASN A 73 -0.39 6.60 16.66
C ASN A 73 -1.46 5.50 16.58
N GLN A 74 -2.04 5.28 15.39
CA GLN A 74 -3.03 4.20 15.18
C GLN A 74 -2.44 2.83 15.52
N LEU A 75 -1.20 2.56 15.11
CA LEU A 75 -0.50 1.32 15.45
C LEU A 75 -0.34 1.15 16.96
N LYS A 76 0.00 2.23 17.67
CA LYS A 76 0.16 2.22 19.13
C LYS A 76 -1.16 1.94 19.85
N ASP A 77 -2.23 2.58 19.40
CA ASP A 77 -3.57 2.40 19.96
C ASP A 77 -4.11 0.98 19.73
N LEU A 78 -3.82 0.39 18.56
CA LEU A 78 -4.21 -0.97 18.21
C LEU A 78 -3.36 -2.06 18.91
N ASN A 79 -2.14 -1.73 19.33
CA ASN A 79 -1.18 -2.67 19.90
C ASN A 79 -0.61 -2.13 21.24
N PRO A 80 -1.45 -1.98 22.29
CA PRO A 80 -1.02 -1.39 23.57
C PRO A 80 0.05 -2.21 24.29
N ASP A 81 0.07 -3.53 24.06
CA ASP A 81 0.99 -4.48 24.69
C ASP A 81 2.20 -4.84 23.80
N VAL A 82 2.51 -4.01 22.80
CA VAL A 82 3.65 -4.24 21.91
C VAL A 82 4.98 -4.30 22.68
N THR A 83 5.81 -5.29 22.37
CA THR A 83 7.09 -5.53 23.04
C THR A 83 8.24 -5.50 22.04
N ALA A 84 9.48 -5.51 22.54
CA ALA A 84 10.66 -5.51 21.67
C ALA A 84 10.73 -6.76 20.78
N GLU A 85 10.09 -7.86 21.20
CA GLU A 85 10.02 -9.12 20.46
C GLU A 85 8.92 -9.12 19.39
N THR A 86 7.87 -8.30 19.54
CA THR A 86 6.69 -8.31 18.64
C THR A 86 6.58 -7.08 17.76
N VAL A 87 7.33 -6.01 18.04
CA VAL A 87 7.20 -4.72 17.35
C VAL A 87 7.48 -4.81 15.85
N GLU A 88 8.48 -5.60 15.44
CA GLU A 88 8.84 -5.78 14.04
C GLU A 88 7.69 -6.44 13.27
N ASP A 89 7.10 -7.50 13.84
CA ASP A 89 5.96 -8.20 13.25
C ASP A 89 4.72 -7.31 13.13
N VAL A 90 4.44 -6.49 14.16
CA VAL A 90 3.33 -5.52 14.14
C VAL A 90 3.49 -4.52 13.01
N VAL A 91 4.68 -3.93 12.88
CA VAL A 91 4.99 -2.96 11.83
C VAL A 91 4.93 -3.63 10.46
N GLN A 92 5.52 -4.81 10.31
CA GLN A 92 5.52 -5.57 9.06
C GLN A 92 4.11 -5.98 8.62
N ALA A 93 3.27 -6.44 9.55
CA ALA A 93 1.88 -6.80 9.26
C ALA A 93 1.08 -5.59 8.75
N SER A 94 1.24 -4.43 9.39
CA SER A 94 0.57 -3.20 8.96
C SER A 94 1.07 -2.70 7.60
N ILE A 95 2.38 -2.78 7.35
CA ILE A 95 2.93 -2.50 6.01
C ILE A 95 2.30 -3.43 4.98
N GLY A 96 2.16 -4.72 5.27
CA GLY A 96 1.50 -5.68 4.39
C GLY A 96 0.05 -5.29 4.06
N GLN A 97 -0.71 -4.83 5.04
CA GLN A 97 -2.07 -4.32 4.84
C GLN A 97 -2.08 -3.07 3.96
N ILE A 98 -1.18 -2.12 4.21
CA ILE A 98 -1.04 -0.91 3.39
C ILE A 98 -0.67 -1.29 1.95
N PHE A 99 0.25 -2.22 1.74
CA PHE A 99 0.59 -2.70 0.40
C PHE A 99 -0.58 -3.39 -0.30
N SER A 100 -1.39 -4.17 0.43
CA SER A 100 -2.62 -4.74 -0.14
C SER A 100 -3.56 -3.65 -0.63
N ARG A 101 -3.76 -2.60 0.17
CA ARG A 101 -4.57 -1.43 -0.21
C ARG A 101 -4.00 -0.72 -1.44
N VAL A 102 -2.67 -0.55 -1.52
CA VAL A 102 -2.00 0.03 -2.70
C VAL A 102 -2.30 -0.77 -3.97
N LEU A 103 -2.32 -2.11 -3.89
CA LEU A 103 -2.63 -2.97 -5.06
C LEU A 103 -4.07 -2.78 -5.54
N GLU A 104 -5.01 -2.45 -4.66
CA GLU A 104 -6.40 -2.17 -5.04
C GLU A 104 -6.52 -0.88 -5.86
N ASP A 105 -5.71 0.14 -5.57
CA ASP A 105 -5.66 1.37 -6.35
C ASP A 105 -5.09 1.11 -7.75
N ALA A 106 -4.05 0.28 -7.84
CA ALA A 106 -3.40 -0.08 -9.09
C ALA A 106 -4.25 -0.97 -10.03
N GLY A 107 -5.33 -1.58 -9.53
CA GLY A 107 -6.22 -2.42 -10.33
C GLY A 107 -7.03 -1.61 -11.37
N VAL A 108 -6.88 -1.93 -12.66
CA VAL A 108 -7.69 -1.33 -13.74
C VAL A 108 -9.15 -1.77 -13.65
N TYR A 109 -9.37 -3.08 -13.50
CA TYR A 109 -10.68 -3.64 -13.22
C TYR A 109 -10.78 -3.87 -11.71
N LYS A 110 -11.68 -3.14 -11.04
CA LYS A 110 -11.86 -3.27 -9.59
C LYS A 110 -12.51 -4.60 -9.23
N ARG A 111 -12.31 -5.07 -7.99
CA ARG A 111 -12.93 -6.31 -7.48
C ARG A 111 -14.41 -6.13 -7.10
N THR A 112 -15.13 -5.27 -7.81
CA THR A 112 -16.58 -5.08 -7.71
C THR A 112 -17.29 -5.89 -8.79
N GLU A 113 -18.62 -6.01 -8.73
CA GLU A 113 -19.40 -6.67 -9.78
C GLU A 113 -19.19 -5.97 -11.13
N GLU A 114 -19.25 -4.64 -11.17
CA GLU A 114 -19.08 -3.84 -12.39
C GLU A 114 -17.67 -4.02 -12.99
N GLY A 115 -16.65 -4.10 -12.12
CA GLY A 115 -15.27 -4.31 -12.55
C GLY A 115 -15.06 -5.71 -13.15
N GLN A 116 -15.68 -6.74 -12.57
CA GLN A 116 -15.63 -8.11 -13.09
C GLN A 116 -16.36 -8.23 -14.44
N GLU A 117 -17.54 -7.63 -14.56
CA GLU A 117 -18.27 -7.57 -15.84
C GLU A 117 -17.46 -6.83 -16.91
N ALA A 118 -16.83 -5.71 -16.57
CA ALA A 118 -15.98 -4.96 -17.48
C ALA A 118 -14.77 -5.77 -17.95
N PHE A 119 -14.15 -6.52 -17.03
CA PHE A 119 -13.07 -7.44 -17.37
C PHE A 119 -13.54 -8.52 -18.34
N MET A 120 -14.70 -9.13 -18.10
CA MET A 120 -15.26 -10.14 -19.00
C MET A 120 -15.60 -9.59 -20.39
N ARG A 121 -16.12 -8.35 -20.48
CA ARG A 121 -16.32 -7.67 -21.76
C ARG A 121 -14.99 -7.53 -22.53
N PHE A 122 -13.90 -7.18 -21.83
CA PHE A 122 -12.58 -7.12 -22.43
C PHE A 122 -12.08 -8.49 -22.91
N VAL A 123 -12.18 -9.53 -22.08
CA VAL A 123 -11.80 -10.92 -22.42
C VAL A 123 -12.54 -11.40 -23.68
N GLN A 124 -13.85 -11.15 -23.76
CA GLN A 124 -14.66 -11.45 -24.95
C GLN A 124 -14.21 -10.65 -26.19
N SER A 125 -13.89 -9.37 -26.03
CA SER A 125 -13.45 -8.51 -27.13
C SER A 125 -12.14 -8.96 -27.78
N VAL A 126 -11.27 -9.65 -27.03
CA VAL A 126 -10.00 -10.20 -27.53
C VAL A 126 -10.10 -11.66 -27.98
N GLY A 127 -11.33 -12.21 -28.04
CA GLY A 127 -11.60 -13.54 -28.58
C GLY A 127 -11.23 -14.71 -27.66
N ILE A 128 -10.98 -14.45 -26.38
CA ILE A 128 -10.77 -15.51 -25.39
C ILE A 128 -12.15 -16.00 -24.93
N GLN A 129 -12.49 -17.24 -25.31
CA GLN A 129 -13.66 -17.93 -24.79
C GLN A 129 -13.33 -18.55 -23.42
N PRO A 130 -14.27 -18.53 -22.45
CA PRO A 130 -14.05 -19.05 -21.10
C PRO A 130 -13.76 -20.55 -21.06
#